data_AF-A0A257D992-F1
#
_entry.id   AF-A0A257D992-F1
#
_cell.length_a   1.000
_cell.length_b   1.000
_cell.length_c   1.000
_cell.angle_alpha   90.00
_cell.angle_beta   90.00
_cell.angle_gamma   90.00
#
_symmetry.space_group_name_H-M   'P 1'
#
loop_
_entity.id
_entity.type
_entity.pdbx_description
1 polymer ?
#
loop_
_entity_poly.entity_id
_entity_poly.type
_entity_poly.pdbx_seq_one_letter_code
_entity_poly.pdbx_strand_id
1 'polypeptide(L)'
;MPSDTPFTIVIEPQGWSFEASGGPSLVESARRAGIVLPTSCRNGTCRACLCRVLRGQARHLIEWPGLSAEEKREGCILPCVATPETALHIEAPKASRAPPPAPPAALGP
;
A
#
# COMPACT_ATOMS: atom_id res chain seq x y z
N MET A 1 1.90 -23.62 -2.39
CA MET A 1 2.35 -22.39 -1.71
C MET A 1 2.61 -21.38 -2.81
N PRO A 2 1.98 -20.19 -2.90
CA PRO A 2 1.39 -19.34 -1.87
C PRO A 2 -0.10 -18.99 -2.11
N SER A 3 -0.77 -18.34 -1.16
CA SER A 3 -2.12 -17.78 -1.34
C SER A 3 -2.04 -16.49 -2.18
N ASP A 4 -1.99 -16.64 -3.51
CA ASP A 4 -1.92 -15.58 -4.51
C ASP A 4 -3.31 -15.05 -4.89
N THR A 5 -4.11 -14.64 -3.91
CA THR A 5 -5.37 -13.96 -4.22
C THR A 5 -5.09 -12.45 -4.19
N PRO A 6 -5.10 -11.75 -5.35
CA PRO A 6 -5.03 -10.30 -5.34
C PRO A 6 -6.25 -9.75 -4.60
N PHE A 7 -5.99 -8.89 -3.62
CA PHE A 7 -7.04 -8.11 -2.99
C PHE A 7 -7.20 -6.80 -3.74
N THR A 8 -8.44 -6.34 -3.88
CA THR A 8 -8.73 -5.04 -4.46
C THR A 8 -8.53 -3.95 -3.43
N ILE A 9 -7.73 -2.94 -3.75
CA ILE A 9 -7.47 -1.78 -2.91
C ILE A 9 -7.98 -0.54 -3.60
N VAL A 10 -8.84 0.20 -2.91
CA VAL A 10 -9.43 1.44 -3.40
C VAL A 10 -8.79 2.63 -2.68
N ILE A 11 -8.44 3.66 -3.43
CA ILE A 11 -7.83 4.90 -2.97
C ILE A 11 -8.81 6.06 -3.15
N GLU A 12 -9.20 6.66 -2.03
CA GLU A 12 -10.06 7.84 -1.94
C GLU A 12 -9.22 9.10 -1.64
N PRO A 13 -9.68 10.31 -2.05
CA PRO A 13 -10.88 10.61 -2.83
C PRO A 13 -10.70 10.44 -4.36
N GLN A 14 -9.58 9.88 -4.82
CA GLN A 14 -9.30 9.73 -6.25
C GLN A 14 -10.19 8.69 -6.94
N GLY A 15 -10.78 7.76 -6.18
CA GLY A 15 -11.54 6.63 -6.68
C GLY A 15 -10.69 5.62 -7.46
N TRP A 16 -9.37 5.60 -7.26
CA TRP A 16 -8.47 4.68 -7.97
C TRP A 16 -8.48 3.32 -7.32
N SER A 17 -8.49 2.24 -8.10
CA SER A 17 -8.38 0.89 -7.58
C SER A 17 -7.19 0.16 -8.20
N PHE A 18 -6.55 -0.69 -7.40
CA PHE A 18 -5.47 -1.56 -7.84
C PHE A 18 -5.54 -2.91 -7.14
N GLU A 19 -4.86 -3.89 -7.71
CA GLU A 19 -4.76 -5.23 -7.15
C GLU A 19 -3.44 -5.37 -6.38
N ALA A 20 -3.50 -5.90 -5.16
CA ALA A 20 -2.30 -6.27 -4.42
C ALA A 20 -2.48 -7.63 -3.71
N SER A 21 -1.51 -8.51 -3.93
CA SER A 21 -1.41 -9.81 -3.27
C SER A 21 -0.62 -9.69 -1.95
N GLY A 22 -0.74 -10.70 -1.09
CA GLY A 22 -0.10 -10.76 0.25
C GLY A 22 1.43 -10.93 0.27
N GLY A 23 2.15 -10.42 -0.73
CA GLY A 23 3.61 -10.54 -0.86
C GLY A 23 4.30 -9.17 -0.89
N PRO A 24 4.17 -8.40 -1.97
CA PRO A 24 4.69 -7.04 -2.03
C PRO A 24 3.90 -6.08 -1.12
N SER A 25 4.56 -5.02 -0.63
CA SER A 25 3.87 -3.98 0.14
C SER A 25 2.83 -3.26 -0.73
N LEU A 26 1.80 -2.69 -0.10
CA LEU A 26 0.74 -1.94 -0.79
C LEU A 26 1.29 -0.87 -1.73
N VAL A 27 2.39 -0.21 -1.34
CA VAL A 27 3.06 0.80 -2.17
C VAL A 27 3.66 0.21 -3.44
N GLU A 28 4.27 -0.97 -3.37
CA GLU A 28 4.86 -1.59 -4.56
C GLU A 28 3.77 -2.09 -5.51
N SER A 29 2.68 -2.65 -4.98
CA SER A 29 1.52 -3.05 -5.78
C SER A 29 0.83 -1.85 -6.43
N ALA A 30 0.64 -0.75 -5.69
CA ALA A 30 0.15 0.50 -6.23
C ALA A 30 1.07 1.00 -7.38
N ARG A 31 2.39 0.99 -7.16
CA ARG A 31 3.38 1.43 -8.15
C ARG A 31 3.29 0.62 -9.44
N ARG A 32 3.13 -0.71 -9.33
CA ARG A 32 2.93 -1.61 -10.47
C ARG A 32 1.65 -1.31 -11.24
N ALA A 33 0.60 -0.88 -10.57
CA ALA A 33 -0.65 -0.44 -11.17
C ALA A 33 -0.58 0.99 -11.76
N GLY A 34 0.56 1.68 -11.67
CA GLY A 34 0.70 3.07 -12.09
C GLY A 34 0.16 4.09 -11.08
N ILE A 35 0.07 3.70 -9.81
CA ILE A 35 -0.32 4.57 -8.71
C ILE A 35 0.89 4.78 -7.78
N VAL A 36 1.34 6.02 -7.70
CA VAL A 36 2.45 6.41 -6.85
C VAL A 36 1.90 6.99 -5.55
N LEU A 37 2.03 6.23 -4.48
CA LEU A 37 1.78 6.71 -3.12
C LEU A 37 2.96 7.57 -2.64
N PRO A 38 2.70 8.64 -1.86
CA PRO A 38 3.74 9.53 -1.35
C PRO A 38 4.63 8.77 -0.37
N THR A 39 5.84 8.38 -0.79
CA THR A 39 6.77 7.65 0.09
C THR A 39 8.15 8.26 -0.01
N SER A 40 8.87 8.33 1.12
CA SER A 40 10.22 8.90 1.19
C SER A 40 11.22 7.84 1.65
N CYS A 41 11.07 7.35 2.87
CA CYS A 41 11.96 6.38 3.49
C CYS A 41 11.74 4.92 3.06
N ARG A 42 10.53 4.54 2.63
CA ARG A 42 10.11 3.15 2.37
C ARG A 42 10.39 2.13 3.51
N ASN A 43 10.65 2.61 4.72
CA ASN A 43 10.99 1.78 5.90
C ASN A 43 10.03 2.01 7.08
N GLY A 44 8.91 2.71 6.87
CA GLY A 44 7.90 2.94 7.91
C GLY A 44 8.26 3.98 8.98
N THR A 45 9.32 4.79 8.78
CA THR A 45 9.84 5.75 9.78
C THR A 45 9.48 7.21 9.49
N CYS A 46 9.41 7.58 8.22
CA CYS A 46 9.20 8.96 7.76
C CYS A 46 7.74 9.44 7.79
N ARG A 47 6.77 8.53 7.94
CA ARG A 47 5.33 8.82 7.93
C ARG A 47 4.80 9.53 6.67
N ALA A 48 5.61 9.72 5.64
CA ALA A 48 5.19 10.30 4.36
C ALA A 48 4.09 9.47 3.69
N CYS A 49 4.15 8.15 3.88
CA CYS A 49 3.21 7.17 3.32
C CYS A 49 1.91 7.02 4.13
N LEU A 50 1.74 7.78 5.22
CA LEU A 50 0.60 7.62 6.13
C LEU A 50 -0.73 7.85 5.41
N CYS A 51 -1.58 6.83 5.49
CA CYS A 51 -2.92 6.80 4.91
C CYS A 51 -3.89 6.25 5.93
N ARG A 52 -5.18 6.56 5.80
CA ARG A 52 -6.21 6.07 6.71
C ARG A 52 -7.01 4.95 6.06
N VAL A 53 -7.23 3.86 6.75
CA VAL A 53 -8.12 2.79 6.31
C VAL A 53 -9.56 3.22 6.55
N LEU A 54 -10.32 3.32 5.47
CA LEU A 54 -11.76 3.56 5.51
C LEU A 54 -12.53 2.24 5.64
N ARG A 55 -12.00 1.15 5.06
CA ARG A 55 -12.66 -0.17 5.05
C ARG A 55 -11.65 -1.29 4.84
N GLY A 56 -11.92 -2.47 5.40
CA GLY A 56 -11.06 -3.65 5.24
C GLY A 56 -9.94 -3.75 6.26
N GLN A 57 -9.01 -4.67 6.03
CA GLN A 57 -7.91 -4.98 6.93
C GLN A 57 -6.57 -5.11 6.19
N ALA A 58 -5.54 -4.51 6.79
CA ALA A 58 -4.16 -4.59 6.34
C ALA A 58 -3.26 -4.89 7.54
N ARG A 59 -2.22 -5.68 7.29
CA ARG A 59 -1.23 -6.08 8.29
C ARG A 59 0.08 -5.34 8.06
N HIS A 60 0.64 -4.77 9.12
CA HIS A 60 2.00 -4.23 9.07
C HIS A 60 3.01 -5.39 9.07
N LEU A 61 3.98 -5.32 8.17
CA LEU A 61 5.11 -6.24 8.08
C LEU A 61 6.16 -5.98 9.17
N ILE A 62 6.05 -4.84 9.86
CA ILE A 62 6.93 -4.43 10.95
C ILE A 62 6.15 -4.32 12.27
N GLU A 63 6.82 -4.65 13.37
CA GLU A 63 6.24 -4.63 14.72
C GLU A 63 6.04 -3.20 15.26
N TRP A 64 6.97 -2.29 14.91
CA TRP A 64 6.98 -0.89 15.35
C TRP A 64 6.94 0.07 14.17
N PRO A 65 5.78 0.23 13.50
CA PRO A 65 5.59 1.35 12.59
C PRO A 65 5.70 2.67 13.36
N GLY A 66 6.21 3.73 12.73
CA GLY A 66 6.26 5.09 13.29
C GLY A 66 4.89 5.74 13.47
N LEU A 67 3.89 4.95 13.87
CA LEU A 67 2.51 5.30 14.18
C LEU A 67 2.32 5.21 15.69
N SER A 68 1.67 6.22 16.27
CA SER A 68 1.22 6.17 17.67
C SER A 68 0.06 5.19 17.82
N ALA A 69 -0.20 4.74 19.05
CA ALA A 69 -1.34 3.88 19.34
C ALA A 69 -2.69 4.55 18.98
N GLU A 70 -2.79 5.87 19.16
CA GLU A 70 -3.93 6.70 18.73
C GLU A 70 -4.19 6.53 17.23
N GLU A 71 -3.16 6.74 16.42
CA GLU A 71 -3.26 6.67 14.96
C GLU A 71 -3.66 5.27 14.49
N LYS A 72 -3.11 4.22 15.12
CA LYS A 72 -3.55 2.85 14.84
C LYS A 72 -5.04 2.65 15.15
N ARG A 73 -5.56 3.26 16.22
CA ARG A 73 -7.00 3.23 16.56
C ARG A 73 -7.85 4.05 15.60
N GLU A 74 -7.32 5.16 15.09
CA GLU A 74 -7.98 5.98 14.05
C GLU A 74 -7.98 5.31 12.66
N GLY A 75 -7.34 4.15 12.52
CA GLY A 75 -7.21 3.41 11.26
C GLY A 75 -6.06 3.90 10.38
N CYS A 76 -5.13 4.70 10.90
CA CYS A 76 -3.94 5.10 10.15
C CYS A 76 -2.98 3.92 9.98
N ILE A 77 -2.53 3.73 8.75
CA ILE A 77 -1.61 2.66 8.36
C ILE A 77 -0.46 3.22 7.50
N LEU A 78 0.64 2.47 7.45
CA LEU A 78 1.79 2.74 6.59
C LEU A 78 1.81 1.71 5.44
N PRO A 79 1.17 1.98 4.28
CA PRO A 79 1.17 1.10 3.12
C PRO A 79 2.57 0.75 2.60
N CYS A 80 3.58 1.55 2.94
CA CYS A 80 4.97 1.26 2.57
C CYS A 80 5.54 0.01 3.25
N VAL A 81 4.98 -0.39 4.39
CA VAL A 81 5.38 -1.55 5.19
C VAL A 81 4.14 -2.34 5.63
N ALA A 82 3.05 -2.24 4.86
CA ALA A 82 1.82 -2.99 5.11
C ALA A 82 1.44 -3.80 3.88
N THR A 83 0.85 -4.95 4.15
CA THR A 83 0.26 -5.85 3.16
C THR A 83 -1.25 -5.89 3.37
N PRO A 84 -2.07 -5.95 2.30
CA PRO A 84 -3.49 -6.22 2.47
C PRO A 84 -3.70 -7.66 2.94
N GLU A 85 -4.70 -7.85 3.79
CA GLU A 85 -5.22 -9.19 4.12
C GLU A 85 -6.60 -9.43 3.51
N THR A 86 -7.28 -8.34 3.10
CA THR A 86 -8.63 -8.34 2.51
C THR A 86 -8.77 -7.15 1.55
N ALA A 87 -9.92 -7.06 0.87
CA ALA A 87 -10.27 -5.87 0.08
C ALA A 87 -10.25 -4.61 0.97
N LEU A 88 -9.38 -3.65 0.62
CA LEU A 88 -9.01 -2.53 1.47
C LEU A 88 -9.41 -1.20 0.82
N HIS A 89 -10.01 -0.30 1.58
CA HIS A 89 -10.26 1.07 1.14
C HIS A 89 -9.40 1.99 1.99
N ILE A 90 -8.54 2.76 1.34
CA ILE A 90 -7.66 3.72 2.00
C ILE A 90 -7.91 5.13 1.48
N GLU A 91 -7.82 6.09 2.37
CA GLU A 91 -7.82 7.50 2.06
C GLU A 91 -6.38 7.97 1.91
N ALA A 92 -5.99 8.32 0.69
CA ALA A 92 -4.64 8.76 0.35
C ALA A 92 -4.69 9.98 -0.60
N PRO A 93 -5.10 11.17 -0.13
CA PRO A 93 -5.29 12.35 -0.97
C PRO A 93 -4.02 12.86 -1.67
N LYS A 94 -2.85 12.43 -1.20
CA LYS A 94 -1.54 12.75 -1.76
C LYS A 94 -1.05 11.72 -2.78
N ALA A 95 -1.86 10.71 -3.11
CA ALA A 95 -1.56 9.75 -4.16
C ALA A 95 -1.52 10.44 -5.53
N SER A 96 -0.56 10.05 -6.37
CA SER A 96 -0.42 10.54 -7.74
C SER A 96 -0.45 9.35 -8.71
N ARG A 97 -0.94 9.53 -9.93
CA ARG A 97 -0.78 8.51 -10.98
C ARG A 97 0.50 8.78 -11.76
N ALA A 98 1.25 7.73 -12.03
CA ALA A 98 2.40 7.76 -12.92
C ALA A 98 2.30 6.58 -13.89
N PRO A 99 2.90 6.65 -15.09
CA PRO A 99 2.97 5.49 -15.95
C PRO A 99 3.58 4.31 -15.17
N PRO A 100 2.98 3.11 -15.25
CA PRO A 100 3.52 1.95 -14.56
C PRO A 100 4.97 1.75 -15.01
N PRO A 101 5.89 1.40 -14.09
CA PRO A 101 7.26 1.10 -14.48
C PRO A 101 7.22 0.03 -15.56
N ALA A 102 8.01 0.21 -16.62
CA ALA A 102 8.14 -0.79 -17.68
C ALA A 102 8.32 -2.17 -17.05
N PRO A 103 7.63 -3.21 -17.56
CA PRO A 103 7.75 -4.55 -17.00
C PRO A 103 9.25 -4.89 -16.88
N PRO A 104 9.70 -5.50 -15.78
CA PRO A 104 11.09 -5.91 -15.67
C PRO A 104 11.37 -6.79 -16.88
N ALA A 105 12.20 -6.29 -17.80
CA ALA A 105 12.67 -7.06 -18.93
C ALA A 105 13.15 -8.38 -18.36
N ALA A 106 12.48 -9.47 -18.74
CA ALA A 106 12.73 -10.79 -18.22
C ALA A 106 14.23 -11.05 -18.32
N LEU A 107 14.91 -11.00 -17.18
CA LEU A 107 16.29 -11.41 -17.08
C LEU A 107 16.26 -12.92 -17.25
N GLY A 108 16.61 -13.38 -18.44
CA GLY A 108 16.87 -14.78 -18.70
C GLY A 108 17.98 -14.91 -19.73
N PRO A 109 18.37 -16.14 -20.08
CA PRO A 109 18.53 -17.31 -19.20
C PRO A 109 19.83 -17.26 -18.38
#